data_AF-A0A8T6U6D4-F1
#
_entry.id   AF-A0A8T6U6D4-F1
#
_cell.length_a   1.000
_cell.length_b   1.000
_cell.length_c   1.000
_cell.angle_alpha   90.00
_cell.angle_beta   90.00
_cell.angle_gamma   90.00
#
_symmetry.space_group_name_H-M   'P 1'
#
loop_
_entity.id
_entity.type
_entity.pdbx_description
1 polymer ?
#
loop_
_entity_poly.entity_id
_entity_poly.type
_entity_poly.pdbx_seq_one_letter_code
_entity_poly.pdbx_strand_id
1 'polypeptide(L)'
;MKTPLFLAIVLISGAAAGLVHGSTNLALVEPYLDQAIGIENQKMFESGEAENTVSFWVEYESYRIWQKGGQMLAGVILGTSFGALFGIVYALSRNSLPGNNDVKKALVLGGVMWLTLYFIPFLKYPANPPTVGDPESIVLRSILYVSFIALSGLGAFGFYKLSKRFENKRNLVAITGY
;
A
#
# COMPACT_ATOMS: atom_id res chain seq x y z
N MET A 1 -19.62 -4.79 -19.97
CA MET A 1 -19.98 -3.88 -18.85
C MET A 1 -19.82 -2.44 -19.31
N LYS A 2 -20.74 -1.53 -18.94
CA LYS A 2 -20.61 -0.11 -19.26
C LYS A 2 -19.46 0.51 -18.43
N THR A 3 -18.66 1.40 -19.03
CA THR A 3 -17.53 2.08 -18.37
C THR A 3 -17.87 2.69 -17.00
N PRO A 4 -18.98 3.44 -16.81
CA PRO A 4 -19.30 4.01 -15.49
C PRO A 4 -19.54 2.93 -14.42
N LEU A 5 -20.14 1.80 -14.79
CA LEU A 5 -20.37 0.69 -13.86
C LEU A 5 -19.05 0.02 -13.45
N PHE A 6 -18.12 -0.15 -14.40
CA PHE A 6 -16.78 -0.65 -14.09
C PHE A 6 -16.04 0.24 -13.10
N LEU A 7 -16.01 1.55 -13.35
CA LEU A 7 -15.35 2.51 -12.47
C LEU A 7 -15.97 2.50 -11.06
N ALA A 8 -17.30 2.50 -10.96
CA ALA A 8 -17.98 2.44 -9.68
C ALA A 8 -17.61 1.18 -8.88
N ILE A 9 -17.64 0.01 -9.52
CA ILE A 9 -17.29 -1.26 -8.87
C ILE A 9 -15.85 -1.23 -8.36
N VAL A 10 -14.91 -0.76 -9.18
CA VAL A 10 -13.49 -0.71 -8.82
C VAL A 10 -13.25 0.24 -7.64
N LEU A 11 -13.83 1.44 -7.68
CA LEU A 11 -13.64 2.43 -6.61
C LEU A 11 -14.29 1.97 -5.30
N ILE A 12 -15.50 1.43 -5.35
CA ILE A 12 -16.20 0.90 -4.17
C ILE A 12 -15.44 -0.30 -3.59
N SER A 13 -14.96 -1.22 -4.45
CA SER A 13 -14.18 -2.38 -4.00
C SER A 13 -12.87 -1.93 -3.36
N GLY A 14 -12.19 -0.93 -3.94
CA GLY A 14 -11.00 -0.32 -3.37
C GLY A 14 -11.27 0.32 -2.00
N ALA A 15 -12.32 1.14 -1.90
CA ALA A 15 -12.73 1.76 -0.64
C ALA A 15 -13.06 0.70 0.44
N ALA A 16 -13.78 -0.36 0.08
CA ALA A 16 -14.08 -1.46 0.98
C ALA A 16 -12.82 -2.20 1.45
N ALA A 17 -11.87 -2.48 0.54
CA ALA A 17 -10.58 -3.07 0.90
C ALA A 17 -9.77 -2.16 1.83
N GLY A 18 -9.80 -0.85 1.57
CA GLY A 18 -9.19 0.17 2.42
C GLY A 18 -9.79 0.24 3.82
N LEU A 19 -11.12 0.08 3.91
CA LEU A 19 -11.84 0.02 5.19
C LEU A 19 -11.47 -1.25 5.98
N VAL A 20 -11.39 -2.40 5.31
CA VAL A 20 -10.91 -3.65 5.91
C VAL A 20 -9.48 -3.49 6.42
N HIS A 21 -8.61 -2.87 5.63
CA HIS A 21 -7.23 -2.60 6.02
C HIS A 21 -7.15 -1.69 7.27
N GLY A 22 -7.84 -0.54 7.25
CA GLY A 22 -7.88 0.37 8.39
C GLY A 22 -8.46 -0.29 9.65
N SER A 23 -9.55 -1.06 9.51
CA SER A 23 -10.18 -1.78 10.63
C SER A 23 -9.26 -2.84 11.22
N THR A 24 -8.54 -3.56 10.36
CA THR A 24 -7.57 -4.57 10.80
C THR A 24 -6.42 -3.91 11.56
N ASN A 25 -5.93 -2.76 11.10
CA ASN A 25 -4.90 -2.01 11.80
C ASN A 25 -5.39 -1.49 13.17
N LEU A 26 -6.62 -0.97 13.21
CA LEU A 26 -7.26 -0.52 14.44
C LEU A 26 -7.44 -1.67 15.45
N ALA A 27 -7.80 -2.86 14.99
CA ALA A 27 -8.04 -4.00 15.87
C ALA A 27 -6.73 -4.67 16.34
N LEU A 28 -5.73 -4.79 15.47
CA LEU A 28 -4.55 -5.61 15.73
C LEU A 28 -3.30 -4.81 16.08
N VAL A 29 -3.15 -3.58 15.60
CA VAL A 29 -1.91 -2.79 15.75
C VAL A 29 -2.05 -1.73 16.83
N GLU A 30 -3.18 -1.01 16.89
CA GLU A 30 -3.39 0.05 17.89
C GLU A 30 -3.24 -0.40 19.34
N PRO A 31 -3.66 -1.60 19.78
CA PRO A 31 -3.43 -2.03 21.17
C PRO A 31 -1.94 -2.09 21.55
N TYR A 32 -1.06 -2.44 20.61
CA TYR A 32 0.39 -2.44 20.83
C TYR A 32 0.96 -1.02 20.76
N LEU A 33 0.41 -0.19 19.87
CA LEU A 33 0.79 1.21 19.75
C LEU A 33 0.48 1.99 21.04
N ASP A 34 -0.72 1.79 21.59
CA ASP A 34 -1.15 2.42 22.84
C ASP A 34 -0.27 2.01 24.02
N GLN A 35 0.14 0.74 24.08
CA GLN A 35 1.08 0.26 25.11
C GLN A 35 2.46 0.90 24.97
N ALA A 36 3.00 0.96 23.74
CA ALA A 36 4.29 1.57 23.47
C ALA A 36 4.30 3.06 23.83
N ILE A 37 3.28 3.80 23.38
CA ILE A 37 3.14 5.24 23.68
C ILE A 37 2.95 5.46 25.19
N GLY A 38 2.20 4.58 25.88
CA GLY A 38 2.04 4.64 27.33
C GLY A 38 3.38 4.53 28.08
N ILE A 39 4.27 3.65 27.64
CA ILE A 39 5.63 3.50 28.19
C ILE A 39 6.48 4.75 27.90
N GLU A 40 6.35 5.35 26.71
CA GLU A 40 7.05 6.59 26.35
C GLU A 40 6.58 7.78 27.20
N ASN A 41 5.27 7.93 27.39
CA ASN A 41 4.70 8.96 28.26
C ASN A 41 5.23 8.84 29.70
N GLN A 42 5.30 7.62 30.25
CA GLN A 42 5.88 7.39 31.58
C GLN A 42 7.34 7.85 31.66
N LYS A 43 8.16 7.51 30.66
CA LYS A 43 9.56 7.96 30.60
C LYS A 43 9.67 9.48 30.53
N MET A 44 8.79 10.15 29.77
CA MET A 44 8.76 11.62 29.69
C MET A 44 8.39 12.27 31.03
N PHE A 45 7.50 11.64 31.81
CA PHE A 45 7.16 12.12 33.15
C PHE A 45 8.33 11.94 34.13
N GLU A 46 9.04 10.81 34.05
CA GLU A 46 10.21 10.52 34.89
C GLU A 46 11.41 11.44 34.58
N SER A 47 11.63 11.76 33.31
CA SER A 47 12.69 12.67 32.87
C SER A 47 12.36 14.15 33.10
N GLY A 48 11.09 14.47 33.39
CA GLY A 48 10.60 15.85 33.52
C GLY A 48 10.38 16.57 32.19
N GLU A 49 10.41 15.85 31.06
CA GLU A 49 10.10 16.39 29.73
C GLU A 49 8.60 16.68 29.56
N ALA A 50 7.74 16.00 30.34
CA ALA A 50 6.30 16.24 30.40
C ALA A 50 5.79 16.17 31.85
N GLU A 51 4.64 16.79 32.12
CA GLU A 51 3.98 16.72 33.43
C GLU A 51 2.78 15.76 33.42
N ASN A 52 2.73 14.86 34.40
CA ASN A 52 1.61 13.93 34.59
C ASN A 52 0.41 14.66 35.22
N THR A 53 -0.34 15.39 34.39
CA THR A 53 -1.47 16.22 34.80
C THR A 53 -2.77 15.78 34.14
N VAL A 54 -3.91 16.15 34.72
CA VAL A 54 -5.23 15.90 34.11
C VAL A 54 -5.33 16.56 32.72
N SER A 55 -4.78 17.76 32.54
CA SER A 55 -4.75 18.46 31.25
C SER A 55 -4.00 17.67 30.18
N PHE A 56 -2.85 17.08 30.52
CA PHE A 56 -2.09 16.23 29.59
C PHE A 56 -2.94 15.07 29.09
N TRP A 57 -3.62 14.34 29.98
CA TRP A 57 -4.41 13.18 29.61
C TRP A 57 -5.65 13.52 28.77
N VAL A 58 -6.26 14.68 28.99
CA VAL A 58 -7.38 15.18 28.16
C VAL A 58 -6.90 15.48 26.73
N GLU A 59 -5.76 16.14 26.59
CA GLU A 59 -5.18 16.43 25.27
C GLU A 59 -4.74 15.14 24.56
N TYR A 60 -4.06 14.25 25.30
CA TYR A 60 -3.64 12.94 24.82
C TYR A 60 -4.82 12.14 24.27
N GLU A 61 -5.90 11.96 25.03
CA GLU A 61 -7.06 11.18 24.61
C GLU A 61 -7.74 11.80 23.37
N SER A 62 -7.88 13.13 23.36
CA SER A 62 -8.43 13.86 22.20
C SER A 62 -7.60 13.64 20.95
N TYR A 63 -6.27 13.69 21.06
CA TYR A 63 -5.35 13.42 19.96
C TYR A 63 -5.42 11.96 19.48
N ARG A 64 -5.47 10.99 20.41
CA ARG A 64 -5.56 9.56 20.06
C ARG A 64 -6.86 9.24 19.31
N ILE A 65 -7.99 9.82 19.72
CA ILE A 65 -9.27 9.68 19.01
C ILE A 65 -9.15 10.21 17.57
N TRP A 66 -8.59 11.42 17.41
CA TRP A 66 -8.39 12.01 16.09
C TRP A 66 -7.46 11.16 15.22
N GLN A 67 -6.33 10.69 15.78
CA GLN A 67 -5.35 9.89 15.05
C GLN A 67 -5.95 8.55 14.58
N LYS A 68 -6.65 7.83 15.46
CA LYS A 68 -7.30 6.54 15.11
C LYS A 68 -8.42 6.72 14.09
N GLY A 69 -9.21 7.79 14.19
CA GLY A 69 -10.21 8.14 13.19
C GLY A 69 -9.58 8.50 11.84
N GLY A 70 -8.50 9.26 11.85
CA GLY A 70 -7.71 9.62 10.66
C GLY A 70 -7.12 8.40 9.97
N GLN A 71 -6.63 7.41 10.73
CA GLN A 71 -6.13 6.14 10.19
C GLN A 71 -7.20 5.39 9.38
N MET A 72 -8.43 5.32 9.88
CA MET A 72 -9.54 4.67 9.17
C MET A 72 -9.83 5.37 7.84
N LEU A 73 -9.91 6.70 7.86
CA LEU A 73 -10.12 7.51 6.65
C LEU A 73 -8.97 7.35 5.66
N ALA A 74 -7.73 7.39 6.14
CA ALA A 74 -6.54 7.19 5.33
C ALA A 74 -6.54 5.80 4.67
N GLY A 75 -6.95 4.76 5.39
CA GLY A 75 -7.13 3.41 4.84
C GLY A 75 -8.11 3.38 3.67
N VAL A 76 -9.29 4.01 3.80
CA VAL A 76 -10.29 4.12 2.73
C VAL A 76 -9.75 4.88 1.52
N ILE A 77 -9.08 6.01 1.73
CA ILE A 77 -8.45 6.78 0.65
C ILE A 77 -7.41 5.94 -0.08
N LEU A 78 -6.51 5.29 0.66
CA LEU A 78 -5.46 4.43 0.11
C LEU A 78 -6.05 3.27 -0.71
N GLY A 79 -7.04 2.57 -0.15
CA GLY A 79 -7.73 1.48 -0.84
C GLY A 79 -8.43 1.95 -2.11
N THR A 80 -9.06 3.12 -2.08
CA THR A 80 -9.70 3.73 -3.26
C THR A 80 -8.66 4.08 -4.33
N SER A 81 -7.52 4.66 -3.95
CA SER A 81 -6.41 4.97 -4.86
C SER A 81 -5.83 3.71 -5.52
N PHE A 82 -5.60 2.65 -4.75
CA PHE A 82 -5.13 1.38 -5.32
C PHE A 82 -6.19 0.69 -6.17
N GLY A 83 -7.47 0.77 -5.79
CA GLY A 83 -8.59 0.34 -6.62
C GLY A 83 -8.57 1.04 -7.98
N ALA A 84 -8.51 2.38 -7.98
CA ALA A 84 -8.44 3.17 -9.21
C ALA A 84 -7.25 2.78 -10.10
N LEU A 85 -6.06 2.65 -9.51
CA LEU A 85 -4.86 2.21 -10.23
C LEU A 85 -5.05 0.82 -10.82
N PHE A 86 -5.58 -0.13 -10.04
CA PHE A 86 -5.88 -1.48 -10.50
C PHE A 86 -6.85 -1.45 -11.68
N GLY A 87 -7.93 -0.68 -11.61
CA GLY A 87 -8.90 -0.56 -12.69
C GLY A 87 -8.31 -0.03 -13.99
N ILE A 88 -7.48 1.01 -13.90
CA ILE A 88 -6.77 1.58 -15.06
C ILE A 88 -5.85 0.54 -15.69
N VAL A 89 -4.98 -0.08 -14.88
CA VAL A 89 -4.02 -1.08 -15.37
C VAL A 89 -4.74 -2.30 -15.93
N TYR A 90 -5.80 -2.78 -15.28
CA TYR A 90 -6.61 -3.90 -15.76
C TYR A 90 -7.26 -3.59 -17.09
N ALA A 91 -7.90 -2.41 -17.24
CA ALA A 91 -8.53 -2.01 -18.49
C ALA A 91 -7.53 -1.96 -19.67
N LEU A 92 -6.31 -1.47 -19.42
CA LEU A 92 -5.26 -1.37 -20.43
C LEU A 92 -4.57 -2.71 -20.74
N SER A 93 -4.53 -3.64 -19.78
CA SER A 93 -3.75 -4.89 -19.88
C SER A 93 -4.57 -6.17 -20.02
N ARG A 94 -5.91 -6.12 -19.85
CA ARG A 94 -6.81 -7.30 -19.82
C ARG A 94 -6.60 -8.33 -20.92
N ASN A 95 -6.27 -7.90 -22.13
CA ASN A 95 -6.08 -8.79 -23.29
C ASN A 95 -4.70 -9.45 -23.32
N SER A 96 -3.75 -8.95 -22.54
CA SER A 96 -2.39 -9.44 -22.46
C SER A 96 -2.08 -10.20 -21.16
N LEU A 97 -2.93 -10.10 -20.16
CA LEU A 97 -2.80 -10.85 -18.91
C LEU A 97 -3.06 -12.35 -19.15
N PRO A 98 -2.26 -13.25 -18.55
CA PRO A 98 -2.49 -14.69 -18.64
C PRO A 98 -3.77 -15.08 -17.88
N GLY A 99 -4.51 -16.06 -18.42
CA GLY A 99 -5.72 -16.58 -17.80
C GLY A 99 -6.89 -16.70 -18.77
N ASN A 100 -7.79 -17.64 -18.48
CA ASN A 100 -8.94 -17.95 -19.32
C ASN A 100 -10.22 -17.18 -18.94
N ASN A 101 -10.23 -16.47 -17.81
CA ASN A 101 -11.34 -15.64 -17.37
C ASN A 101 -10.84 -14.37 -16.67
N ASP A 102 -11.75 -13.41 -16.47
CA ASP A 102 -11.41 -12.11 -15.86
C ASP A 102 -10.97 -12.25 -14.40
N VAL A 103 -11.50 -13.21 -13.64
CA VAL A 103 -11.13 -13.44 -12.24
C VAL A 103 -9.66 -13.83 -12.11
N LYS A 104 -9.18 -14.79 -12.92
CA LYS A 104 -7.78 -15.21 -12.90
C LYS A 104 -6.85 -14.07 -13.32
N LYS A 105 -7.23 -13.30 -14.36
CA LYS A 105 -6.46 -12.13 -14.80
C LYS A 105 -6.38 -11.07 -13.71
N ALA A 106 -7.49 -10.82 -13.01
CA ALA A 106 -7.54 -9.89 -11.88
C ALA A 106 -6.66 -10.35 -10.73
N LEU A 107 -6.66 -11.64 -10.38
CA LEU A 107 -5.80 -12.21 -9.33
C LEU A 107 -4.31 -12.10 -9.70
N VAL A 108 -3.95 -12.42 -10.94
CA VAL A 108 -2.56 -12.28 -11.42
C VAL A 108 -2.11 -10.82 -11.34
N LEU A 109 -2.93 -9.89 -11.85
CA LEU A 109 -2.60 -8.47 -11.78
C LEU A 109 -2.50 -7.98 -10.33
N GLY A 110 -3.43 -8.39 -9.48
CA GLY A 110 -3.43 -8.06 -8.05
C GLY A 110 -2.17 -8.56 -7.35
N GLY A 111 -1.74 -9.78 -7.64
CA GLY A 111 -0.48 -10.34 -7.12
C GLY A 111 0.76 -9.56 -7.60
N VAL A 112 0.82 -9.21 -8.89
CA VAL A 112 1.91 -8.39 -9.45
C VAL A 112 1.93 -6.98 -8.83
N MET A 113 0.76 -6.36 -8.66
CA MET A 113 0.66 -5.06 -8.02
C MET A 113 1.04 -5.12 -6.54
N TRP A 114 0.62 -6.14 -5.81
CA TRP A 114 1.03 -6.33 -4.42
C TRP A 114 2.55 -6.52 -4.29
N LEU A 115 3.15 -7.33 -5.18
CA LEU A 115 4.60 -7.51 -5.21
C LEU A 115 5.33 -6.20 -5.48
N THR A 116 4.87 -5.43 -6.47
CA THR A 116 5.59 -4.25 -6.93
C THR A 116 5.38 -3.02 -6.07
N LEU A 117 4.15 -2.81 -5.59
CA LEU A 117 3.74 -1.62 -4.83
C LEU A 117 3.95 -1.76 -3.33
N TYR A 118 4.01 -2.99 -2.80
CA TYR A 118 4.16 -3.23 -1.36
C TYR A 118 5.36 -4.12 -1.03
N PHE A 119 5.38 -5.37 -1.49
CA PHE A 119 6.35 -6.36 -0.99
C PHE A 119 7.81 -5.97 -1.28
N ILE A 120 8.13 -5.60 -2.53
CA ILE A 120 9.50 -5.22 -2.90
C ILE A 120 9.96 -3.95 -2.16
N PRO A 121 9.19 -2.84 -2.13
CA PRO A 121 9.52 -1.68 -1.30
C PRO A 121 9.71 -2.03 0.18
N PHE A 122 8.81 -2.85 0.74
CA PHE A 122 8.85 -3.28 2.14
C PHE A 122 10.13 -4.03 2.50
N LEU A 123 10.64 -4.90 1.61
CA LEU A 123 11.90 -5.62 1.85
C LEU A 123 13.10 -4.67 2.03
N LYS A 124 13.07 -3.50 1.37
CA LYS A 124 14.15 -2.52 1.50
C LYS A 124 13.89 -1.51 2.62
N TYR A 125 12.65 -1.08 2.76
CA TYR A 125 12.22 -0.02 3.67
C TYR A 125 10.94 -0.49 4.40
N PRO A 126 11.08 -1.38 5.40
CA PRO A 126 9.93 -1.83 6.18
C PRO A 126 9.34 -0.66 6.98
N ALA A 127 8.04 -0.74 7.26
CA ALA A 127 7.38 0.25 8.11
C ALA A 127 8.00 0.21 9.52
N ASN A 128 8.47 1.36 10.00
CA ASN A 128 8.97 1.49 11.36
C ASN A 128 7.81 1.90 12.29
N PRO A 129 7.76 1.40 13.52
CA PRO A 129 6.88 1.94 14.54
C PRO A 129 7.10 3.45 14.72
N PRO A 130 6.09 4.20 15.24
CA PRO A 130 6.32 5.58 15.68
C PRO A 130 7.51 5.62 16.65
N THR A 131 8.21 6.76 16.67
CA THR A 131 9.46 7.02 17.42
C THR A 131 10.70 6.21 17.03
N VAL A 132 10.57 5.19 16.17
CA VAL A 132 11.70 4.38 15.71
C VAL A 132 12.39 5.00 14.50
N GLY A 133 13.68 5.33 14.70
CA GLY A 133 14.57 5.90 13.71
C GLY A 133 14.64 7.43 13.78
N ASP A 134 15.56 8.01 13.01
CA ASP A 134 15.82 9.45 13.03
C ASP A 134 14.69 10.25 12.37
N PRO A 135 14.03 11.19 13.08
CA PRO A 135 13.01 12.08 12.51
C PRO A 135 13.51 12.91 11.33
N GLU A 136 14.78 13.33 11.32
CA GLU A 136 15.33 14.15 10.23
C GLU A 136 15.39 13.37 8.91
N SER A 137 15.43 12.03 8.98
CA SER A 137 15.48 11.15 7.81
C SER A 137 14.11 10.83 7.20
N ILE A 138 12.99 11.27 7.80
CA ILE A 138 11.62 10.90 7.35
C ILE A 138 11.38 11.27 5.88
N VAL A 139 11.78 12.48 5.49
CA VAL A 139 11.57 12.97 4.11
C VAL A 139 12.35 12.11 3.12
N LEU A 140 13.63 11.85 3.42
CA LEU A 140 14.49 11.02 2.57
C LEU A 140 13.95 9.59 2.46
N ARG A 141 13.59 8.95 3.58
CA ARG A 141 13.01 7.59 3.59
C ARG A 141 11.72 7.53 2.79
N SER A 142 10.87 8.55 2.86
CA SER A 142 9.63 8.63 2.10
C SER A 142 9.89 8.72 0.59
N ILE A 143 10.83 9.57 0.17
CA ILE A 143 11.23 9.69 -1.24
C ILE A 143 11.80 8.37 -1.75
N LEU A 144 12.67 7.72 -0.96
CA LEU A 144 13.26 6.43 -1.33
C LEU A 144 12.21 5.32 -1.43
N TYR A 145 11.24 5.29 -0.52
CA TYR A 145 10.14 4.33 -0.55
C TYR A 145 9.30 4.49 -1.84
N VAL A 146 8.88 5.71 -2.16
CA VAL A 146 8.13 6.01 -3.39
C VAL A 146 8.96 5.72 -4.64
N SER A 147 10.26 6.01 -4.60
CA SER A 147 11.18 5.70 -5.71
C SER A 147 11.28 4.20 -5.95
N PHE A 148 11.32 3.39 -4.88
CA PHE A 148 11.31 1.93 -5.00
C PHE A 148 9.99 1.39 -5.56
N ILE A 149 8.84 1.97 -5.16
CA ILE A 149 7.55 1.66 -5.79
C ILE A 149 7.62 1.92 -7.30
N ALA A 150 8.10 3.10 -7.70
CA ALA A 150 8.20 3.49 -9.10
C ALA A 150 9.15 2.55 -9.88
N LEU A 151 10.35 2.29 -9.36
CA LEU A 151 11.33 1.40 -9.99
C LEU A 151 10.83 -0.04 -10.10
N SER A 152 10.16 -0.54 -9.07
CA SER A 152 9.58 -1.88 -9.06
C SER A 152 8.44 -2.02 -10.07
N GLY A 153 7.53 -1.04 -10.13
CA GLY A 153 6.44 -1.00 -11.10
C GLY A 153 6.95 -0.87 -12.55
N LEU A 154 7.91 0.02 -12.80
CA LEU A 154 8.57 0.16 -14.10
C LEU A 154 9.35 -1.10 -14.49
N GLY A 155 10.00 -1.76 -13.52
CA GLY A 155 10.69 -3.03 -13.72
C GLY A 155 9.74 -4.13 -14.18
N ALA A 156 8.58 -4.28 -13.53
CA ALA A 156 7.56 -5.23 -13.95
C ALA A 156 7.00 -4.91 -15.35
N PHE A 157 6.78 -3.63 -15.67
CA PHE A 157 6.36 -3.22 -17.01
C PHE A 157 7.43 -3.49 -18.07
N GLY A 158 8.70 -3.20 -17.77
CA GLY A 158 9.84 -3.48 -18.64
C GLY A 158 10.01 -4.97 -18.90
N PHE A 159 9.90 -5.80 -17.85
CA PHE A 159 9.92 -7.25 -17.97
C PHE A 159 8.80 -7.76 -18.88
N TYR A 160 7.57 -7.27 -18.70
CA TYR A 160 6.44 -7.62 -19.57
C TYR A 160 6.70 -7.27 -21.04
N LYS A 161 7.21 -6.05 -21.33
CA LYS A 161 7.56 -5.62 -22.70
C LYS A 161 8.66 -6.50 -23.32
N LEU A 162 9.69 -6.84 -22.55
CA LEU A 162 10.77 -7.73 -22.99
C LEU A 162 10.24 -9.15 -23.27
N SER A 163 9.43 -9.71 -22.38
CA SER A 163 8.82 -11.04 -22.55
C SER A 163 8.03 -11.14 -23.86
N LYS A 164 7.16 -10.15 -24.15
CA LYS A 164 6.41 -10.11 -25.42
C LYS A 164 7.32 -9.98 -26.65
N ARG A 165 8.41 -9.22 -26.56
CA ARG A 165 9.37 -9.09 -27.66
C ARG A 165 10.07 -10.42 -27.95
N PHE A 166 10.41 -11.19 -26.93
CA PHE A 166 11.06 -12.50 -27.09
C PHE A 166 10.10 -13.59 -27.57
N GLU A 167 8.84 -13.61 -27.13
CA GLU A 167 7.81 -14.52 -27.68
C GLU A 167 7.60 -14.29 -29.18
N ASN A 168 7.48 -13.04 -29.61
CA ASN A 168 7.36 -12.70 -31.04
C ASN A 168 8.59 -13.16 -31.85
N LYS A 169 9.80 -13.11 -31.26
CA LYS A 169 11.02 -13.60 -31.91
C LYS A 169 11.12 -15.13 -31.93
N ARG A 170 10.67 -15.83 -30.88
CA ARG A 170 10.61 -17.31 -30.89
C ARG A 170 9.65 -17.83 -31.96
N ASN A 171 8.52 -17.16 -32.18
CA ASN A 171 7.60 -17.50 -33.27
C ASN A 171 8.22 -17.26 -34.66
N LEU A 172 9.07 -16.23 -34.82
CA LEU A 172 9.80 -15.99 -36.08
C LEU A 172 10.89 -17.04 -36.35
N VAL A 173 11.64 -17.45 -35.32
CA VAL A 173 12.69 -18.49 -35.47
C VAL A 173 12.08 -19.87 -35.71
N ALA A 174 10.89 -20.15 -35.17
CA ALA A 174 10.15 -21.39 -35.44
C ALA A 174 9.60 -21.47 -36.88
N ILE A 175 9.31 -20.33 -37.51
CA ILE A 175 8.83 -20.27 -38.91
C ILE A 175 9.98 -20.41 -39.92
N THR A 176 11.21 -20.08 -39.54
CA THR A 176 12.40 -20.26 -40.41
C THR A 176 13.09 -21.62 -40.24
N GLY A 177 12.51 -22.52 -39.44
CA GLY A 177 13.09 -23.81 -39.05
C GLY A 177 12.34 -25.05 -39.56
N TYR A 178 11.52 -24.92 -40.60
CA TYR A 178 10.90 -26.04 -41.33
C TYR A 178 11.11 -25.87 -42.83
#